data_AF-A0A963U5B4-F1
#
_entry.id   AF-A0A963U5B4-F1
#
_cell.length_a   1.000
_cell.length_b   1.000
_cell.length_c   1.000
_cell.angle_alpha   90.00
_cell.angle_beta   90.00
_cell.angle_gamma   90.00
#
_symmetry.space_group_name_H-M   'P 1'
#
loop_
_entity.id
_entity.type
_entity.pdbx_description
1 polymer ?
#
loop_
_entity_poly.entity_id
_entity_poly.type
_entity_poly.pdbx_seq_one_letter_code
_entity_poly.pdbx_strand_id
1 'polypeptide(L)'
;MGLIDKAIGAGADAAANDRKIVALEGVREFEIDFAALRAKGVYTDAAREEAQAFELRAIKRRLLRRLGFLRRAGRDRRLLAGDGRNRNVVLVTSTKPGEGKSFAAVNLAMSLALEERIPVFLVDGDPARPRLRSYFGFGEGKGLTDFIRDPATSLAAVARKAAGVPLTFIGEGGAAANATDLFGSIEARRVFASLSALCPEGIVLVDSPPMLATTETLALARCADEVVFVVEADSTVRPAVAAALDDLLDINPNVSLLLNRCLVPAGGSHYAAYEYYDKRNDGDGLADETRKRG
;
A
#
# COMPACT_ATOMS: atom_id res chain seq x y z
N MET A 1 -8.34 -50.20 10.91
CA MET A 1 -8.27 -50.00 9.44
C MET A 1 -9.69 -50.22 8.92
N GLY A 2 -10.48 -49.25 8.49
CA GLY A 2 -10.40 -47.77 8.36
C GLY A 2 -11.84 -47.23 8.53
N LEU A 3 -12.12 -45.98 8.93
CA LEU A 3 -11.64 -44.69 8.40
C LEU A 3 -11.51 -44.75 6.88
N ILE A 4 -12.53 -44.26 6.17
CA ILE A 4 -12.47 -43.43 4.94
C ILE A 4 -13.88 -43.39 4.29
N ASP A 5 -14.35 -42.17 4.07
CA ASP A 5 -15.34 -41.71 3.07
C ASP A 5 -16.86 -41.89 3.29
N LYS A 6 -17.52 -40.80 3.74
CA LYS A 6 -18.28 -39.88 2.85
C LYS A 6 -19.11 -38.88 3.67
N ALA A 7 -18.60 -37.67 3.81
CA ALA A 7 -19.39 -36.46 4.00
C ALA A 7 -18.68 -35.30 3.30
N ILE A 8 -18.65 -35.36 1.96
CA ILE A 8 -18.32 -34.20 1.12
C ILE A 8 -19.64 -33.47 0.89
N GLY A 9 -19.75 -32.27 1.47
CA GLY A 9 -20.90 -31.39 1.32
C GLY A 9 -20.55 -29.99 1.81
N ALA A 10 -19.86 -29.24 0.94
CA ALA A 10 -19.92 -27.78 0.79
C ALA A 10 -20.27 -26.95 2.06
N GLY A 11 -19.37 -26.88 3.04
CA GLY A 11 -19.56 -26.01 4.20
C GLY A 11 -18.33 -25.73 5.07
N ALA A 12 -17.18 -26.37 4.80
CA ALA A 12 -16.01 -26.30 5.69
C ALA A 12 -14.99 -25.21 5.29
N ASP A 13 -14.95 -24.74 4.04
CA ASP A 13 -13.89 -23.83 3.57
C ASP A 13 -14.10 -22.37 3.99
N ALA A 14 -15.35 -21.91 4.16
CA ALA A 14 -15.61 -20.55 4.63
C ALA A 14 -15.29 -20.39 6.13
N ALA A 15 -15.59 -21.41 6.94
CA ALA A 15 -15.38 -21.39 8.40
C ALA A 15 -13.92 -21.67 8.82
N ALA A 16 -13.14 -22.32 7.95
CA ALA A 16 -11.72 -22.57 8.20
C ALA A 16 -10.85 -21.33 7.97
N ASN A 17 -11.23 -20.43 7.05
CA ASN A 17 -10.43 -19.26 6.71
C ASN A 17 -10.60 -18.07 7.67
N ASP A 18 -11.65 -18.07 8.50
CA ASP A 18 -11.84 -17.08 9.57
C ASP A 18 -10.91 -17.28 10.79
N ARG A 19 -10.22 -18.43 10.88
CA ARG A 19 -9.48 -18.84 12.09
C ARG A 19 -7.97 -18.55 12.11
N LYS A 20 -7.44 -17.76 11.18
CA LYS A 20 -5.99 -17.42 11.17
C LYS A 20 -5.65 -15.95 10.97
N ILE A 21 -6.59 -15.05 11.23
CA ILE A 21 -6.17 -13.73 11.71
C ILE A 21 -5.73 -13.97 13.15
N VAL A 22 -4.43 -13.81 13.44
CA VAL A 22 -3.88 -13.82 14.82
C VAL A 22 -4.87 -13.05 15.68
N ALA A 23 -5.40 -13.69 16.72
CA ALA A 23 -6.52 -13.16 17.48
C ALA A 23 -6.16 -11.76 17.97
N LEU A 24 -6.68 -10.75 17.25
CA LEU A 24 -6.59 -9.34 17.57
C LEU A 24 -7.55 -9.07 18.73
N GLU A 25 -7.40 -9.84 19.81
CA GLU A 25 -8.31 -9.84 20.95
C GLU A 25 -8.38 -8.43 21.54
N GLY A 26 -9.60 -7.93 21.72
CA GLY A 26 -9.86 -6.59 22.22
C GLY A 26 -9.64 -5.46 21.21
N VAL A 27 -9.18 -5.74 19.98
CA VAL A 27 -9.17 -4.71 18.91
C VAL A 27 -10.62 -4.42 18.52
N ARG A 28 -10.96 -3.13 18.51
CA ARG A 28 -12.32 -2.68 18.15
C ARG A 28 -12.60 -2.92 16.67
N GLU A 29 -13.79 -3.42 16.37
CA GLU A 29 -14.25 -3.55 14.99
C GLU A 29 -14.91 -2.26 14.48
N PHE A 30 -14.89 -2.07 13.17
CA PHE A 30 -15.61 -1.00 12.46
C PHE A 30 -16.17 -1.49 11.13
N GLU A 31 -17.26 -0.88 10.70
CA GLU A 31 -17.86 -1.13 9.38
C GLU A 31 -17.23 -0.23 8.32
N ILE A 32 -16.91 -0.81 7.16
CA ILE A 32 -16.42 -0.04 6.01
C ILE A 32 -17.62 0.52 5.24
N ASP A 33 -17.69 1.84 5.10
CA ASP A 33 -18.59 2.47 4.14
C ASP A 33 -18.02 2.37 2.72
N PHE A 34 -18.35 1.27 2.04
CA PHE A 34 -17.91 1.01 0.67
C PHE A 34 -18.42 2.04 -0.33
N ALA A 35 -19.60 2.64 -0.09
CA ALA A 35 -20.14 3.67 -0.97
C ALA A 35 -19.30 4.96 -0.87
N ALA A 36 -18.97 5.39 0.34
CA ALA A 36 -18.10 6.54 0.57
C ALA A 36 -16.67 6.32 0.05
N LEU A 37 -16.13 5.10 0.19
CA LEU A 37 -14.84 4.75 -0.40
C LEU A 37 -14.88 4.79 -1.93
N ARG A 38 -15.91 4.22 -2.55
CA ARG A 38 -16.08 4.26 -4.01
C ARG A 38 -16.20 5.68 -4.54
N ALA A 39 -16.94 6.54 -3.85
CA ALA A 39 -17.05 7.96 -4.20
C ALA A 39 -15.68 8.69 -4.18
N LYS A 40 -14.71 8.19 -3.40
CA LYS A 40 -13.32 8.67 -3.36
C LYS A 40 -12.40 7.96 -4.37
N GLY A 41 -12.93 7.10 -5.24
CA GLY A 41 -12.17 6.31 -6.21
C GLY A 41 -11.37 5.17 -5.59
N VAL A 42 -11.74 4.71 -4.40
CA VAL A 42 -11.09 3.56 -3.74
C VAL A 42 -11.71 2.26 -4.23
N TYR A 43 -10.85 1.26 -4.48
CA TYR A 43 -11.24 -0.08 -4.85
C TYR A 43 -12.28 -0.69 -3.89
N THR A 44 -13.33 -1.24 -4.47
CA THR A 44 -14.36 -2.05 -3.81
C THR A 44 -14.67 -3.24 -4.71
N ASP A 45 -15.32 -4.29 -4.18
CA ASP A 45 -15.71 -5.46 -5.00
C ASP A 45 -16.59 -5.08 -6.18
N ALA A 46 -17.40 -4.03 -6.04
CA ALA A 46 -18.25 -3.50 -7.11
C ALA A 46 -17.46 -2.82 -8.25
N ALA A 47 -16.18 -2.52 -8.05
CA ALA A 47 -15.27 -1.94 -9.05
C ALA A 47 -14.35 -2.98 -9.71
N ARG A 48 -14.55 -4.28 -9.45
CA ARG A 48 -13.64 -5.35 -9.87
C ARG A 48 -13.42 -5.45 -11.39
N GLU A 49 -14.39 -5.03 -12.18
CA GLU A 49 -14.35 -5.05 -13.65
C GLU A 49 -13.91 -3.71 -14.27
N GLU A 50 -13.71 -2.67 -13.46
CA GLU A 50 -13.31 -1.35 -13.94
C GLU A 50 -11.83 -1.34 -14.36
N ALA A 51 -11.45 -0.42 -15.25
CA ALA A 51 -10.08 -0.28 -15.73
C ALA A 51 -9.07 -0.13 -14.57
N GLN A 52 -9.43 0.63 -13.54
CA GLN A 52 -8.63 0.83 -12.33
C GLN A 52 -8.29 -0.50 -11.61
N ALA A 53 -9.21 -1.48 -11.61
CA ALA A 53 -8.95 -2.78 -11.01
C ALA A 53 -7.90 -3.58 -11.80
N PHE A 54 -7.86 -3.44 -13.12
CA PHE A 54 -6.82 -4.08 -13.94
C PHE A 54 -5.42 -3.52 -13.61
N GLU A 55 -5.31 -2.21 -13.46
CA GLU A 55 -4.05 -1.55 -13.08
C GLU A 55 -3.59 -1.97 -11.69
N LEU A 56 -4.52 -2.00 -10.72
CA LEU A 56 -4.23 -2.48 -9.36
C LEU A 56 -3.79 -3.95 -9.35
N ARG A 57 -4.33 -4.81 -10.21
CA ARG A 57 -3.84 -6.19 -10.37
C ARG A 57 -2.40 -6.25 -10.85
N ALA A 58 -2.01 -5.41 -11.81
CA ALA A 58 -0.63 -5.35 -12.29
C ALA A 58 0.32 -4.90 -11.16
N ILE A 59 -0.06 -3.87 -10.41
CA ILE A 59 0.68 -3.36 -9.24
C ILE A 59 0.81 -4.44 -8.17
N LYS A 60 -0.33 -5.03 -7.72
CA LYS A 60 -0.36 -6.11 -6.72
C LYS A 60 0.51 -7.29 -7.12
N ARG A 61 0.36 -7.80 -8.34
CA ARG A 61 1.12 -8.96 -8.83
C ARG A 61 2.63 -8.72 -8.79
N ARG A 62 3.07 -7.50 -9.13
CA ARG A 62 4.48 -7.11 -9.03
C ARG A 62 4.93 -7.08 -7.57
N LEU A 63 4.17 -6.42 -6.69
CA LEU A 63 4.46 -6.33 -5.27
C LEU A 63 4.55 -7.73 -4.62
N LEU A 64 3.51 -8.54 -4.78
CA LEU A 64 3.44 -9.90 -4.23
C LEU A 64 4.60 -10.79 -4.72
N ARG A 65 5.03 -10.63 -5.97
CA ARG A 65 6.20 -11.33 -6.49
C ARG A 65 7.48 -10.93 -5.76
N ARG A 66 7.69 -9.62 -5.54
CA ARG A 66 8.87 -9.11 -4.82
C ARG A 66 8.89 -9.53 -3.36
N LEU A 67 7.72 -9.56 -2.72
CA LEU A 67 7.56 -10.04 -1.34
C LEU A 67 7.59 -11.57 -1.21
N GLY A 68 7.71 -12.31 -2.32
CA GLY A 68 7.80 -13.78 -2.29
C GLY A 68 6.47 -14.51 -2.02
N PHE A 69 5.32 -13.84 -2.21
CA PHE A 69 3.98 -14.44 -2.08
C PHE A 69 3.65 -15.37 -3.27
N LEU A 70 4.32 -15.20 -4.41
CA LEU A 70 4.05 -15.96 -5.63
C LEU A 70 5.18 -16.94 -5.92
N ARG A 71 5.09 -18.15 -5.35
CA ARG A 71 5.65 -19.37 -5.94
C ARG A 71 4.54 -20.45 -6.02
N ARG A 72 4.83 -21.54 -6.73
CA ARG A 72 3.93 -22.25 -7.66
C ARG A 72 2.79 -23.07 -7.02
N ALA A 73 1.58 -22.85 -7.54
CA ALA A 73 0.56 -23.84 -7.94
C ALA A 73 0.36 -25.15 -7.12
N GLY A 74 0.65 -25.16 -5.82
CA GLY A 74 0.47 -26.36 -5.03
C GLY A 74 0.92 -26.16 -3.59
N ARG A 75 0.08 -25.49 -2.79
CA ARG A 75 0.25 -25.29 -1.34
C ARG A 75 1.51 -24.49 -0.97
N ASP A 76 1.58 -23.23 -1.38
CA ASP A 76 2.80 -22.46 -1.22
C ASP A 76 2.87 -21.71 0.12
N ARG A 77 3.66 -22.29 1.01
CA ARG A 77 4.16 -21.68 2.24
C ARG A 77 5.12 -20.56 1.84
N ARG A 78 4.81 -19.33 2.25
CA ARG A 78 5.65 -18.13 2.12
C ARG A 78 7.12 -18.48 2.37
N LEU A 79 8.00 -18.12 1.44
CA LEU A 79 9.43 -18.23 1.66
C LEU A 79 9.82 -17.09 2.60
N LEU A 80 10.16 -17.44 3.85
CA LEU A 80 10.90 -16.54 4.72
C LEU A 80 12.18 -16.13 3.99
N ALA A 81 12.64 -14.90 4.22
CA ALA A 81 13.95 -14.51 3.73
C ALA A 81 15.04 -15.44 4.28
N GLY A 82 16.23 -15.45 3.66
CA GLY A 82 17.33 -16.33 4.07
C GLY A 82 17.76 -16.18 5.54
N ASP A 83 17.34 -15.11 6.21
CA ASP A 83 17.52 -14.81 7.64
C ASP A 83 16.32 -15.24 8.52
N GLY A 84 15.33 -15.93 7.96
CA GLY A 84 14.12 -16.36 8.66
C GLY A 84 13.07 -15.24 8.88
N ARG A 85 13.29 -14.02 8.35
CA ARG A 85 12.37 -12.89 8.55
C ARG A 85 11.25 -12.86 7.51
N ASN A 86 10.12 -12.33 7.96
CA ASN A 86 8.93 -12.17 7.14
C ASN A 86 8.99 -10.84 6.39
N ARG A 87 9.24 -10.84 5.08
CA ARG A 87 9.33 -9.61 4.28
C ARG A 87 7.95 -9.08 3.89
N ASN A 88 7.24 -8.41 4.79
CA ASN A 88 5.87 -7.90 4.60
C ASN A 88 5.69 -6.41 4.90
N VAL A 89 6.71 -5.70 5.35
CA VAL A 89 6.56 -4.27 5.63
C VAL A 89 6.79 -3.50 4.34
N VAL A 90 5.76 -2.83 3.85
CA VAL A 90 5.77 -2.08 2.60
C VAL A 90 5.54 -0.61 2.91
N LEU A 91 6.50 0.23 2.59
CA LEU A 91 6.36 1.68 2.68
C LEU A 91 5.75 2.22 1.38
N VAL A 92 4.79 3.14 1.48
CA VAL A 92 4.27 3.91 0.35
C VAL A 92 4.65 5.36 0.54
N THR A 93 5.49 5.88 -0.35
CA THR A 93 5.92 7.27 -0.34
C THR A 93 5.80 7.88 -1.74
N SER A 94 6.15 9.16 -1.88
CA SER A 94 6.20 9.85 -3.15
C SER A 94 7.32 10.89 -3.15
N THR A 95 7.55 11.53 -4.28
CA THR A 95 8.54 12.60 -4.43
C THR A 95 8.11 13.86 -3.67
N LYS A 96 6.86 14.29 -3.85
CA LYS A 96 6.29 15.56 -3.37
C LYS A 96 4.86 15.38 -2.83
N PRO A 97 4.35 16.32 -2.02
CA PRO A 97 2.94 16.30 -1.61
C PRO A 97 2.00 16.34 -2.81
N GLY A 98 0.90 15.59 -2.74
CA GLY A 98 -0.19 15.66 -3.73
C GLY A 98 -0.15 14.61 -4.85
N GLU A 99 0.91 13.81 -4.95
CA GLU A 99 1.07 12.78 -6.00
C GLU A 99 0.17 11.54 -5.81
N GLY A 100 -0.59 11.48 -4.71
CA GLY A 100 -1.57 10.43 -4.46
C GLY A 100 -1.05 9.19 -3.73
N LYS A 101 0.06 9.29 -2.99
CA LYS A 101 0.59 8.21 -2.13
C LYS A 101 -0.47 7.54 -1.23
N SER A 102 -1.25 8.34 -0.49
CA SER A 102 -2.27 7.83 0.44
C SER A 102 -3.41 7.17 -0.31
N PHE A 103 -3.78 7.70 -1.48
CA PHE A 103 -4.77 7.08 -2.36
C PHE A 103 -4.29 5.72 -2.89
N ALA A 104 -3.03 5.64 -3.33
CA ALA A 104 -2.41 4.39 -3.76
C ALA A 104 -2.32 3.38 -2.61
N ALA A 105 -1.95 3.83 -1.40
CA ALA A 105 -1.88 2.98 -0.21
C ALA A 105 -3.25 2.37 0.14
N VAL A 106 -4.31 3.19 0.23
CA VAL A 106 -5.66 2.69 0.52
C VAL A 106 -6.15 1.74 -0.56
N ASN A 107 -5.98 2.08 -1.84
CA ASN A 107 -6.40 1.22 -2.95
C ASN A 107 -5.66 -0.12 -2.96
N LEU A 108 -4.36 -0.10 -2.71
CA LEU A 108 -3.55 -1.31 -2.61
C LEU A 108 -4.00 -2.16 -1.42
N ALA A 109 -4.22 -1.56 -0.24
CA ALA A 109 -4.72 -2.27 0.94
C ALA A 109 -6.09 -2.91 0.70
N MET A 110 -7.05 -2.15 0.18
CA MET A 110 -8.41 -2.62 -0.11
C MET A 110 -8.40 -3.73 -1.17
N SER A 111 -7.63 -3.57 -2.25
CA SER A 111 -7.55 -4.59 -3.31
C SER A 111 -6.83 -5.86 -2.88
N LEU A 112 -5.89 -5.80 -1.94
CA LEU A 112 -5.28 -6.99 -1.32
C LEU A 112 -6.26 -7.68 -0.37
N ALA A 113 -6.97 -6.91 0.46
CA ALA A 113 -7.87 -7.46 1.47
C ALA A 113 -9.17 -8.02 0.89
N LEU A 114 -9.75 -7.36 -0.12
CA LEU A 114 -11.01 -7.78 -0.73
C LEU A 114 -10.80 -8.87 -1.81
N GLU A 115 -9.93 -8.62 -2.79
CA GLU A 115 -9.79 -9.52 -3.94
C GLU A 115 -8.93 -10.75 -3.63
N GLU A 116 -7.80 -10.56 -2.95
CA GLU A 116 -6.86 -11.67 -2.64
C GLU A 116 -7.11 -12.29 -1.27
N ARG A 117 -7.96 -11.67 -0.44
CA ARG A 117 -8.21 -12.05 0.97
C ARG A 117 -6.93 -12.12 1.81
N ILE A 118 -5.92 -11.34 1.43
CA ILE A 118 -4.64 -11.23 2.15
C ILE A 118 -4.84 -10.30 3.36
N PRO A 119 -4.42 -10.68 4.58
CA PRO A 119 -4.44 -9.77 5.72
C PRO A 119 -3.60 -8.52 5.49
N VAL A 120 -4.14 -7.34 5.78
CA VAL A 120 -3.43 -6.07 5.63
C VAL A 120 -3.51 -5.26 6.91
N PHE A 121 -2.36 -4.82 7.41
CA PHE A 121 -2.29 -3.73 8.37
C PHE A 121 -2.02 -2.44 7.59
N LEU A 122 -3.00 -1.55 7.54
CA LEU A 122 -2.86 -0.23 6.93
C LEU A 122 -2.51 0.79 8.01
N VAL A 123 -1.31 1.36 7.92
CA VAL A 123 -0.72 2.23 8.95
C VAL A 123 -0.52 3.63 8.38
N ASP A 124 -1.01 4.65 9.09
CA ASP A 124 -0.71 6.06 8.78
C ASP A 124 0.60 6.45 9.48
N GLY A 125 1.66 6.65 8.70
CA GLY A 125 2.99 7.05 9.16
C GLY A 125 3.29 8.53 8.92
N ASP A 126 2.29 9.35 8.61
CA ASP A 126 2.43 10.78 8.33
C ASP A 126 1.70 11.63 9.39
N PRO A 127 2.23 11.72 10.63
CA PRO A 127 1.57 12.48 11.71
C PRO A 127 1.53 13.98 11.44
N ALA A 128 2.35 14.50 10.51
CA ALA A 128 2.32 15.89 10.10
C ALA A 128 1.11 16.20 9.22
N ARG A 129 0.70 15.27 8.35
CA ARG A 129 -0.41 15.45 7.40
C ARG A 129 -1.24 14.16 7.24
N PRO A 130 -1.90 13.66 8.30
CA PRO A 130 -2.60 12.39 8.25
C PRO A 130 -3.75 12.42 7.25
N ARG A 131 -3.83 11.40 6.40
CA ARG A 131 -4.85 11.31 5.33
C ARG A 131 -5.70 10.07 5.46
N LEU A 132 -5.18 8.98 6.01
CA LEU A 132 -5.86 7.68 5.96
C LEU A 132 -7.13 7.67 6.81
N ARG A 133 -7.13 8.32 7.97
CA ARG A 133 -8.31 8.42 8.86
C ARG A 133 -9.54 8.98 8.15
N SER A 134 -9.34 9.90 7.21
CA SER A 134 -10.43 10.53 6.43
C SER A 134 -11.11 9.58 5.45
N TYR A 135 -10.45 8.50 5.01
CA TYR A 135 -11.07 7.50 4.15
C TYR A 135 -12.14 6.70 4.90
N PHE A 136 -11.88 6.40 6.17
CA PHE A 136 -12.75 5.57 7.03
C PHE A 136 -13.65 6.40 7.96
N GLY A 137 -13.67 7.73 7.84
CA GLY A 137 -14.51 8.61 8.66
C GLY A 137 -14.08 8.69 10.13
N PHE A 138 -12.81 8.41 10.43
CA PHE A 138 -12.28 8.48 11.78
C PHE A 138 -11.78 9.87 12.14
N GLY A 139 -12.03 10.27 13.39
CA GLY A 139 -11.37 11.40 14.03
C GLY A 139 -9.99 11.06 14.57
N GLU A 140 -9.44 11.98 15.35
CA GLU A 140 -8.16 11.79 16.04
C GLU A 140 -8.25 10.72 17.13
N GLY A 141 -7.13 10.08 17.42
CA GLY A 141 -7.03 9.04 18.42
C GLY A 141 -5.61 8.50 18.54
N LYS A 142 -5.42 7.51 19.42
CA LYS A 142 -4.11 6.85 19.55
C LYS A 142 -3.76 6.08 18.28
N GLY A 143 -2.48 6.06 17.93
CA GLY A 143 -1.99 5.45 16.69
C GLY A 143 -0.53 5.06 16.74
N LEU A 144 0.14 5.09 15.58
CA LEU A 144 1.52 4.63 15.41
C LEU A 144 2.49 5.38 16.31
N THR A 145 2.41 6.72 16.38
CA THR A 145 3.34 7.50 17.20
C THR A 145 3.20 7.16 18.69
N ASP A 146 1.97 6.97 19.19
CA ASP A 146 1.73 6.56 20.58
C ASP A 146 2.27 5.16 20.85
N PHE A 147 2.09 4.24 19.89
CA PHE A 147 2.57 2.86 20.02
C PHE A 147 4.09 2.76 20.06
N ILE A 148 4.79 3.64 19.32
CA ILE A 148 6.25 3.72 19.35
C ILE A 148 6.74 4.37 20.66
N ARG A 149 6.05 5.41 21.14
CA ARG A 149 6.47 6.17 22.33
C ARG A 149 6.33 5.40 23.62
N ASP A 150 5.29 4.59 23.75
CA ASP A 150 4.96 3.91 24.99
C ASP A 150 4.90 2.39 24.80
N PRO A 151 5.93 1.64 25.26
CA PRO A 151 5.94 0.18 25.20
C PRO A 151 4.78 -0.50 25.95
N ALA A 152 4.10 0.19 26.86
CA ALA A 152 2.92 -0.33 27.55
C ALA A 152 1.63 -0.19 26.73
N THR A 153 1.64 0.60 25.65
CA THR A 153 0.49 0.75 24.76
C THR A 153 0.25 -0.54 23.98
N SER A 154 -0.94 -1.12 24.12
CA SER A 154 -1.32 -2.35 23.43
C SER A 154 -1.78 -2.09 22.00
N LEU A 155 -1.68 -3.10 21.13
CA LEU A 155 -2.22 -3.02 19.77
C LEU A 155 -3.72 -2.71 19.76
N ALA A 156 -4.49 -3.28 20.70
CA ALA A 156 -5.92 -3.02 20.88
C ALA A 156 -6.26 -1.55 21.12
N ALA A 157 -5.35 -0.78 21.72
CA ALA A 157 -5.56 0.64 21.98
C ALA A 157 -5.41 1.51 20.72
N VAL A 158 -4.61 1.07 19.74
CA VAL A 158 -4.21 1.88 18.56
C VAL A 158 -4.79 1.36 17.25
N ALA A 159 -5.21 0.10 17.21
CA ALA A 159 -5.72 -0.55 16.02
C ALA A 159 -7.26 -0.60 15.99
N ARG A 160 -7.80 -0.69 14.78
CA ARG A 160 -9.21 -0.96 14.49
C ARG A 160 -9.31 -1.98 13.37
N LYS A 161 -10.13 -3.02 13.53
CA LYS A 161 -10.29 -4.06 12.52
C LYS A 161 -11.56 -3.83 11.71
N ALA A 162 -11.50 -3.98 10.39
CA ALA A 162 -12.68 -3.93 9.55
C ALA A 162 -13.52 -5.22 9.73
N ALA A 163 -14.83 -5.06 9.88
CA ALA A 163 -15.76 -6.20 9.88
C ALA A 163 -15.79 -6.86 8.49
N GLY A 164 -15.71 -8.19 8.43
CA GLY A 164 -15.79 -8.98 7.19
C GLY A 164 -14.62 -8.85 6.19
N VAL A 165 -13.71 -7.91 6.42
CA VAL A 165 -12.55 -7.62 5.57
C VAL A 165 -11.27 -7.86 6.37
N PRO A 166 -10.26 -8.57 5.84
CA PRO A 166 -9.00 -8.81 6.55
C PRO A 166 -8.10 -7.56 6.52
N LEU A 167 -8.63 -6.43 6.99
CA LEU A 167 -7.97 -5.12 7.08
C LEU A 167 -7.96 -4.67 8.54
N THR A 168 -6.79 -4.29 9.02
CA THR A 168 -6.60 -3.63 10.31
C THR A 168 -6.00 -2.25 10.07
N PHE A 169 -6.66 -1.21 10.56
CA PHE A 169 -6.21 0.17 10.46
C PHE A 169 -5.49 0.60 11.73
N ILE A 170 -4.34 1.25 11.58
CA ILE A 170 -3.62 1.94 12.65
C ILE A 170 -3.44 3.39 12.19
N GLY A 171 -4.03 4.33 12.94
CA GLY A 171 -3.88 5.75 12.66
C GLY A 171 -2.49 6.28 12.98
N GLU A 172 -2.27 7.57 12.73
CA GLU A 172 -1.00 8.25 12.94
C GLU A 172 -0.67 8.42 14.43
N GLY A 173 -1.68 8.66 15.27
CA GLY A 173 -1.51 8.92 16.69
C GLY A 173 -1.30 10.39 17.03
N GLY A 174 -0.84 10.66 18.25
CA GLY A 174 -0.53 12.00 18.70
C GLY A 174 0.54 12.71 17.86
N ALA A 175 0.47 14.04 17.80
CA ALA A 175 1.46 14.87 17.11
C ALA A 175 2.88 14.57 17.62
N ALA A 176 3.84 14.45 16.69
CA ALA A 176 5.22 14.13 17.02
C ALA A 176 6.17 15.22 16.51
N ALA A 177 6.50 16.18 17.38
CA ALA A 177 7.41 17.28 17.04
C ALA A 177 8.79 16.81 16.52
N ASN A 178 9.28 15.67 17.02
CA ASN A 178 10.53 15.04 16.56
C ASN A 178 10.24 13.69 15.90
N ALA A 179 9.34 13.66 14.92
CA ALA A 179 8.92 12.42 14.26
C ALA A 179 10.10 11.68 13.58
N THR A 180 11.10 12.38 13.02
CA THR A 180 12.29 11.73 12.44
C THR A 180 13.04 10.88 13.46
N ASP A 181 13.29 11.42 14.67
CA ASP A 181 13.98 10.69 15.73
C ASP A 181 13.12 9.53 16.25
N LEU A 182 11.81 9.77 16.38
CA LEU A 182 10.87 8.75 16.82
C LEU A 182 10.84 7.56 15.85
N PHE A 183 10.75 7.80 14.54
CA PHE A 183 10.77 6.73 13.54
C PHE A 183 12.16 6.10 13.36
N GLY A 184 13.23 6.82 13.69
CA GLY A 184 14.60 6.32 13.66
C GLY A 184 14.98 5.45 14.86
N SER A 185 14.13 5.39 15.88
CA SER A 185 14.44 4.76 17.16
C SER A 185 14.46 3.23 17.10
N ILE A 186 15.00 2.61 18.16
CA ILE A 186 14.97 1.15 18.34
C ILE A 186 13.53 0.69 18.58
N GLU A 187 12.72 1.51 19.24
CA GLU A 187 11.32 1.28 19.55
C GLU A 187 10.49 1.21 18.28
N ALA A 188 10.73 2.09 17.30
CA ALA A 188 10.06 2.01 15.99
C ALA A 188 10.37 0.69 15.29
N ARG A 189 11.63 0.27 15.28
CA ARG A 189 12.04 -1.03 14.70
C ARG A 189 11.35 -2.20 15.41
N ARG A 190 11.20 -2.14 16.74
CA ARG A 190 10.48 -3.16 17.52
C ARG A 190 9.00 -3.19 17.15
N VAL A 191 8.35 -2.03 17.07
CA VAL A 191 6.94 -1.93 16.66
C VAL A 191 6.73 -2.52 15.27
N PHE A 192 7.51 -2.12 14.25
CA PHE A 192 7.36 -2.67 12.90
C PHE A 192 7.66 -4.18 12.84
N ALA A 193 8.64 -4.68 13.59
CA ALA A 193 8.90 -6.11 13.71
C ALA A 193 7.73 -6.85 14.37
N SER A 194 7.11 -6.29 15.40
CA SER A 194 5.91 -6.84 16.04
C SER A 194 4.71 -6.85 15.08
N LEU A 195 4.45 -5.76 14.36
CA LEU A 195 3.38 -5.69 13.36
C LEU A 195 3.61 -6.73 12.25
N SER A 196 4.84 -6.86 11.75
CA SER A 196 5.23 -7.88 10.77
C SER A 196 4.95 -9.30 11.26
N ALA A 197 5.31 -9.60 12.52
CA ALA A 197 5.12 -10.91 13.14
C ALA A 197 3.65 -11.23 13.42
N LEU A 198 2.83 -10.23 13.75
CA LEU A 198 1.38 -10.35 13.94
C LEU A 198 0.62 -10.50 12.62
N CYS A 199 1.27 -10.19 11.48
CA CYS A 199 0.71 -10.30 10.14
C CYS A 199 1.48 -11.33 9.28
N PRO A 200 1.66 -12.59 9.74
CA PRO A 200 2.60 -13.53 9.12
C PRO A 200 2.25 -13.90 7.67
N GLU A 201 0.95 -14.00 7.37
CA GLU A 201 0.42 -14.33 6.04
C GLU A 201 -0.02 -13.07 5.27
N GLY A 202 0.25 -11.89 5.81
CA GLY A 202 -0.25 -10.62 5.29
C GLY A 202 0.84 -9.57 5.05
N ILE A 203 0.40 -8.34 4.85
CA ILE A 203 1.20 -7.16 4.47
C ILE A 203 0.97 -6.03 5.49
N VAL A 204 2.04 -5.41 5.97
CA VAL A 204 1.98 -4.16 6.74
C VAL A 204 2.27 -3.02 5.76
N LEU A 205 1.23 -2.31 5.33
CA LEU A 205 1.30 -1.21 4.38
C LEU A 205 1.31 0.13 5.12
N VAL A 206 2.39 0.89 4.96
CA VAL A 206 2.64 2.14 5.71
C VAL A 206 2.58 3.31 4.73
N ASP A 207 1.58 4.18 4.85
CA ASP A 207 1.60 5.48 4.16
C ASP A 207 2.57 6.40 4.89
N SER A 208 3.44 7.09 4.17
CA SER A 208 4.45 7.96 4.77
C SER A 208 4.40 9.37 4.20
N PRO A 209 5.13 10.34 4.77
CA PRO A 209 5.35 11.63 4.12
C PRO A 209 6.06 11.48 2.75
N PRO A 210 6.07 12.54 1.92
CA PRO A 210 6.85 12.56 0.68
C PRO A 210 8.34 12.80 0.96
N MET A 211 9.20 12.14 0.18
CA MET A 211 10.66 12.10 0.35
C MET A 211 11.33 13.47 0.34
N LEU A 212 10.92 14.38 -0.55
CA LEU A 212 11.55 15.71 -0.63
C LEU A 212 10.96 16.73 0.35
N ALA A 213 9.97 16.35 1.15
CA ALA A 213 9.35 17.27 2.13
C ALA A 213 9.87 17.08 3.55
N THR A 214 10.14 15.83 3.97
CA THR A 214 10.59 15.52 5.34
C THR A 214 11.60 14.38 5.36
N THR A 215 12.43 14.34 6.41
CA THR A 215 13.42 13.27 6.63
C THR A 215 12.82 12.04 7.33
N GLU A 216 11.57 12.12 7.80
CA GLU A 216 10.84 11.06 8.48
C GLU A 216 10.72 9.80 7.61
N THR A 217 10.52 9.99 6.29
CA THR A 217 10.39 8.90 5.33
C THR A 217 11.65 8.04 5.27
N LEU A 218 12.85 8.65 5.36
CA LEU A 218 14.12 7.91 5.38
C LEU A 218 14.24 7.03 6.62
N ALA A 219 13.71 7.48 7.76
CA ALA A 219 13.67 6.70 8.98
C ALA A 219 12.68 5.52 8.87
N LEU A 220 11.50 5.75 8.30
CA LEU A 220 10.51 4.69 8.03
C LEU A 220 11.02 3.66 7.01
N ALA A 221 11.74 4.10 5.97
CA ALA A 221 12.30 3.23 4.93
C ALA A 221 13.29 2.19 5.48
N ARG A 222 13.98 2.50 6.58
CA ARG A 222 14.85 1.55 7.31
C ARG A 222 14.09 0.42 8.01
N CYS A 223 12.79 0.60 8.22
CA CYS A 223 11.92 -0.40 8.84
C CYS A 223 11.12 -1.21 7.80
N ALA A 224 11.18 -0.83 6.53
CA ALA A 224 10.45 -1.47 5.44
C ALA A 224 11.29 -2.50 4.69
N ASP A 225 10.63 -3.51 4.15
CA ASP A 225 11.23 -4.53 3.28
C ASP A 225 11.20 -4.12 1.81
N GLU A 226 10.17 -3.37 1.41
CA GLU A 226 9.93 -2.86 0.06
C GLU A 226 9.35 -1.44 0.14
N VAL A 227 9.68 -0.60 -0.83
CA VAL A 227 9.11 0.73 -0.99
C VAL A 227 8.34 0.81 -2.30
N VAL A 228 7.06 1.16 -2.24
CA VAL A 228 6.27 1.61 -3.36
C VAL A 228 6.40 3.12 -3.45
N PHE A 229 7.11 3.59 -4.47
CA PHE A 229 7.40 4.99 -4.68
C PHE A 229 6.49 5.57 -5.75
N VAL A 230 5.54 6.39 -5.33
CA VAL A 230 4.50 6.98 -6.16
C VAL A 230 5.02 8.23 -6.86
N VAL A 231 4.78 8.32 -8.16
CA VAL A 231 5.16 9.45 -9.01
C VAL A 231 3.93 9.89 -9.77
N GLU A 232 3.64 11.19 -9.79
CA GLU A 232 2.55 11.70 -10.60
C GLU A 232 2.96 11.79 -12.09
N ALA A 233 2.17 11.15 -12.96
CA ALA A 233 2.34 11.17 -14.40
C ALA A 233 2.29 12.60 -14.94
N ASP A 234 3.15 12.90 -15.92
CA ASP A 234 3.20 14.17 -16.66
C ASP A 234 3.36 15.47 -15.83
N SER A 235 3.51 15.34 -14.51
CA SER A 235 3.66 16.45 -13.56
C SER A 235 5.02 16.43 -12.87
N THR A 236 5.44 15.26 -12.38
CA THR A 236 6.69 15.15 -11.63
C THR A 236 7.88 14.97 -12.56
N VAL A 237 8.76 15.98 -12.57
CA VAL A 237 9.96 15.98 -13.42
C VAL A 237 10.99 14.95 -12.96
N ARG A 238 11.65 14.29 -13.94
CA ARG A 238 12.65 13.25 -13.71
C ARG A 238 13.76 13.64 -12.72
N PRO A 239 14.33 14.86 -12.74
CA PRO A 239 15.37 15.23 -11.77
C PRO A 239 14.90 15.21 -10.31
N ALA A 240 13.63 15.54 -10.05
CA ALA A 240 13.09 15.48 -8.69
C ALA A 240 12.92 14.03 -8.22
N VAL A 241 12.49 13.14 -9.11
CA VAL A 241 12.42 11.69 -8.82
C VAL A 241 13.82 11.14 -8.55
N ALA A 242 14.82 11.47 -9.38
CA ALA A 242 16.19 11.04 -9.19
C ALA A 242 16.75 11.48 -7.83
N ALA A 243 16.63 12.78 -7.51
CA ALA A 243 17.08 13.31 -6.22
C ALA A 243 16.41 12.63 -5.01
N ALA A 244 15.11 12.31 -5.12
CA ALA A 244 14.41 11.58 -4.06
C ALA A 244 14.87 10.12 -3.95
N LEU A 245 15.27 9.48 -5.05
CA LEU A 245 15.72 8.11 -5.06
C LEU A 245 17.17 7.96 -4.60
N ASP A 246 18.03 8.97 -4.80
CA ASP A 246 19.44 8.92 -4.42
C ASP A 246 19.61 8.53 -2.94
N ASP A 247 18.99 9.27 -2.01
CA ASP A 247 19.06 8.94 -0.58
C ASP A 247 18.28 7.67 -0.22
N LEU A 248 17.16 7.41 -0.92
CA LEU A 248 16.29 6.29 -0.61
C LEU A 248 16.95 4.94 -0.92
N LEU A 249 17.63 4.84 -2.06
CA LEU A 249 18.22 3.58 -2.54
C LEU A 249 19.40 3.14 -1.67
N ASP A 250 20.14 4.08 -1.07
CA ASP A 250 21.19 3.79 -0.10
C ASP A 250 20.63 3.17 1.20
N ILE A 251 19.41 3.55 1.57
CA ILE A 251 18.72 3.05 2.77
C ILE A 251 17.95 1.76 2.48
N ASN A 252 17.22 1.72 1.37
CA ASN A 252 16.39 0.60 0.97
C ASN A 252 16.46 0.42 -0.56
N PRO A 253 17.24 -0.56 -1.05
CA PRO A 253 17.38 -0.79 -2.49
C PRO A 253 16.12 -1.42 -3.12
N ASN A 254 15.16 -1.87 -2.31
CA ASN A 254 13.95 -2.55 -2.79
C ASN A 254 12.84 -1.56 -3.12
N VAL A 255 13.03 -0.77 -4.18
CA VAL A 255 12.05 0.25 -4.62
C VAL A 255 11.30 -0.20 -5.87
N SER A 256 9.99 -0.02 -5.87
CA SER A 256 9.09 -0.18 -7.02
C SER A 256 8.41 1.16 -7.32
N LEU A 257 8.55 1.65 -8.56
CA LEU A 257 7.86 2.86 -9.01
C LEU A 257 6.41 2.57 -9.36
N LEU A 258 5.51 3.45 -8.92
CA LEU A 258 4.09 3.47 -9.26
C LEU A 258 3.76 4.82 -9.89
N LEU A 259 3.39 4.81 -11.17
CA LEU A 259 2.97 6.01 -11.87
C LEU A 259 1.48 6.24 -11.64
N ASN A 260 1.12 7.34 -11.01
CA ASN A 260 -0.27 7.69 -10.66
C ASN A 260 -0.81 8.78 -11.61
N ARG A 261 -2.15 8.87 -11.74
CA ARG A 261 -2.84 9.79 -12.67
C ARG A 261 -2.42 9.66 -14.14
N CYS A 262 -2.04 8.45 -14.56
CA CYS A 262 -1.75 8.19 -15.95
C CYS A 262 -3.06 8.27 -16.76
N LEU A 263 -3.05 9.06 -17.84
CA LEU A 263 -4.20 9.19 -18.75
C LEU A 263 -4.29 8.00 -19.73
N VAL A 264 -3.27 7.16 -19.79
CA VAL A 264 -3.21 5.96 -20.63
C VAL A 264 -3.26 4.71 -19.74
N PRO A 265 -4.24 3.81 -19.91
CA PRO A 265 -4.36 2.64 -19.06
C PRO A 265 -3.14 1.75 -19.11
N ALA A 266 -2.70 1.24 -17.94
CA ALA A 266 -1.65 0.24 -17.83
C ALA A 266 -2.16 -1.15 -18.29
N GLY A 267 -2.43 -1.29 -19.60
CA GLY A 267 -2.97 -2.54 -20.15
C GLY A 267 -3.45 -2.50 -21.61
N GLY A 268 -3.43 -1.36 -22.31
CA GLY A 268 -3.88 -1.27 -23.69
C GLY A 268 -2.73 -1.28 -24.69
N SER A 269 -2.46 -2.45 -25.29
CA SER A 269 -1.82 -2.75 -26.59
C SER A 269 -0.71 -1.82 -27.11
N HIS A 270 0.33 -2.41 -27.73
CA HIS A 270 1.29 -1.67 -28.58
C HIS A 270 0.61 -0.68 -29.56
N TYR A 271 -0.66 -0.86 -29.91
CA TYR A 271 -1.49 0.08 -30.66
C TYR A 271 -1.83 1.42 -29.97
N ALA A 272 -2.09 1.46 -28.66
CA ALA A 272 -2.44 2.73 -27.99
C ALA A 272 -1.22 3.65 -27.82
N ALA A 273 -0.02 3.06 -27.73
CA ALA A 273 1.23 3.80 -27.77
C ALA A 273 1.46 4.44 -29.15
N TYR A 274 1.14 3.74 -30.24
CA TYR A 274 1.19 4.32 -31.60
C TYR A 274 0.13 5.41 -31.80
N GLU A 275 -1.10 5.26 -31.32
CA GLU A 275 -2.10 6.34 -31.38
C GLU A 275 -1.69 7.60 -30.60
N TYR A 276 -0.94 7.46 -29.51
CA TYR A 276 -0.38 8.59 -28.77
C TYR A 276 0.76 9.28 -29.54
N TYR A 277 1.58 8.52 -30.28
CA TYR A 277 2.60 9.09 -31.17
C TYR A 277 1.99 9.71 -32.44
N ASP A 278 0.97 9.10 -33.04
CA ASP A 278 0.26 9.63 -34.21
C ASP A 278 -0.50 10.92 -33.85
N LYS A 279 -1.22 10.96 -32.72
CA LYS A 279 -1.88 12.20 -32.25
C LYS A 279 -0.91 13.32 -31.90
N ARG A 280 0.36 13.01 -31.61
CA ARG A 280 1.41 13.99 -31.35
C ARG A 280 2.07 14.49 -32.65
N ASN A 281 2.18 13.63 -33.66
CA ASN A 281 2.67 14.02 -34.99
C ASN A 281 1.63 14.79 -35.81
N ASP A 282 0.34 14.53 -35.62
CA ASP A 282 -0.74 15.29 -36.27
C ASP A 282 -0.93 16.71 -35.66
N GLY A 283 -0.39 16.95 -34.45
CA GLY A 283 -0.45 18.24 -33.75
C GLY A 283 0.64 19.24 -34.12
N ASP A 284 1.75 18.79 -34.74
CA ASP A 284 2.88 19.65 -35.14
C ASP A 284 2.83 20.09 -36.62
N GLY A 285 1.79 19.69 -37.36
CA GLY A 285 1.61 20.03 -38.79
C GLY A 285 0.96 21.39 -39.08
N LEU A 286 0.48 22.11 -38.06
CA LEU A 286 -0.30 23.36 -38.25
C LEU A 286 0.47 24.66 -37.91
N ALA A 287 1.76 24.58 -37.60
CA ALA A 287 2.57 25.75 -37.25
C ALA A 287 3.51 26.26 -38.37
N ASP A 288 3.63 25.60 -39.53
CA ASP A 288 4.65 25.95 -40.55
C ASP A 288 4.12 26.58 -41.86
N GLU A 289 2.81 26.77 -42.03
CA GLU A 289 2.28 27.38 -43.28
C GLU A 289 2.11 28.90 -43.26
N THR A 290 2.35 29.59 -42.14
CA THR A 290 2.17 31.06 -42.08
C THR A 290 3.44 31.88 -42.35
N ARG A 291 4.55 31.26 -42.78
CA ARG A 291 5.84 31.97 -43.00
C ARG A 291 6.39 31.96 -44.43
N LYS A 292 5.53 31.77 -45.44
CA LYS A 292 5.89 31.87 -46.87
C LYS A 292 4.98 32.76 -47.74
N ARG A 293 4.26 33.71 -47.14
CA ARG A 293 3.69 34.85 -47.87
C ARG A 293 3.96 36.14 -47.10
N GLY A 294 5.06 36.78 -47.46
CA GLY A 294 5.54 38.06 -46.93
C GLY A 294 6.87 38.37 -47.58
#